data_AF-A0A948T340-F1
#
_entry.id   AF-A0A948T340-F1
#
_cell.length_a   1.000
_cell.length_b   1.000
_cell.length_c   1.000
_cell.angle_alpha   90.00
_cell.angle_beta   90.00
_cell.angle_gamma   90.00
#
_symmetry.space_group_name_H-M   'P 1'
#
loop_
_entity.id
_entity.type
_entity.pdbx_description
1 polymer ?
#
loop_
_entity_poly.entity_id
_entity_poly.type
_entity_poly.pdbx_seq_one_letter_code
_entity_poly.pdbx_strand_id
1 'polypeptide(L)'
;MSEQKKKLVEAITPMHEDFTQWYTDVCLKAELVDYSSVKGCMILRPYGYAIWENITRILDGMFKATGHENVAMPMFIPESLLQKEKDHVEGFAPEVAWVTYGGSDKLEERLCVRPTSETLFCDHFSHVLHSWRDLPMKYNQWCSVVRWEKTTRPFLRSREFWWQEGHTIHETAQEAIEETEQQLNTYATLCEEHLMIPVVKGKKTDKEKFAGAVATYTIEAMMHDGKALQSGTSHYFGDSWSCAFQVQFAGRDNTLQHPHQTSWGVSTRLVGAIIMTHGDDEGLILPPAIAPYQVVIVPIAAHKPGVVEKATELANRLSGFVRTKLDASDNSPGWKFSQWEMKGVPLRLEIGPKDMEKNQCVLVRRDTREKYFVSLDELETEIPRLLNELAQNLYQRALENRQNRTWAATTMEEVKELAENNGYIKTMWCGDLACEEKMKAEVGLTSRCMPFEQEKVGDVCPCCGKPADTMVYWGKAY
;
A
#
# COMPACT_ATOMS: atom_id res chain seq x y z
N MET A 1 0.15 15.55 -37.32
CA MET A 1 1.52 15.42 -36.78
C MET A 1 1.57 16.23 -35.50
N SER A 2 1.21 15.63 -34.37
CA SER A 2 1.29 16.29 -33.07
C SER A 2 2.77 16.39 -32.69
N GLU A 3 3.21 17.57 -32.27
CA GLU A 3 4.50 17.79 -31.62
C GLU A 3 4.71 16.69 -30.56
N GLN A 4 5.61 15.74 -30.82
CA GLN A 4 6.10 14.86 -29.78
C GLN A 4 6.76 15.77 -28.74
N LYS A 5 6.06 16.04 -27.63
CA LYS A 5 6.66 16.71 -26.47
C LYS A 5 7.95 15.96 -26.14
N LYS A 6 9.08 16.66 -26.27
CA LYS A 6 10.39 16.09 -25.99
C LYS A 6 10.41 15.63 -24.53
N LYS A 7 10.66 14.33 -24.33
CA LYS A 7 10.76 13.70 -23.00
C LYS A 7 11.85 14.40 -22.17
N LEU A 8 11.55 14.72 -20.91
CA LEU A 8 12.47 15.44 -20.01
C LEU A 8 13.48 14.52 -19.32
N VAL A 9 13.11 13.26 -19.12
CA VAL A 9 13.87 12.21 -18.44
C VAL A 9 14.09 11.05 -19.40
N GLU A 10 15.22 11.06 -20.10
CA GLU A 10 15.57 10.05 -21.12
C GLU A 10 15.86 8.66 -20.51
N ALA A 11 16.08 8.57 -19.19
CA ALA A 11 16.53 7.36 -18.51
C ALA A 11 15.43 6.35 -18.13
N ILE A 12 14.17 6.65 -18.45
CA ILE A 12 12.99 5.84 -18.11
C ILE A 12 12.29 5.41 -19.41
N THR A 13 11.88 4.15 -19.54
CA THR A 13 11.05 3.70 -20.67
C THR A 13 9.64 4.32 -20.61
N PRO A 14 9.05 4.82 -21.72
CA PRO A 14 7.65 5.28 -21.72
C PRO A 14 6.65 4.18 -21.34
N MET A 15 5.60 4.53 -20.58
CA MET A 15 4.60 3.58 -20.08
C MET A 15 3.86 2.84 -21.20
N HIS A 16 3.61 3.51 -22.33
CA HIS A 16 2.91 2.94 -23.48
C HIS A 16 3.76 1.95 -24.29
N GLU A 17 5.08 1.99 -24.13
CA GLU A 17 6.02 1.07 -24.79
C GLU A 17 6.17 -0.21 -23.96
N ASP A 18 6.53 -0.07 -22.68
CA ASP A 18 6.62 -1.18 -21.73
C ASP A 18 6.40 -0.70 -20.28
N PHE A 19 5.19 -0.91 -19.77
CA PHE A 19 4.82 -0.54 -18.40
C PHE A 19 5.64 -1.29 -17.33
N THR A 20 6.06 -2.52 -17.62
CA THR A 20 6.89 -3.31 -16.68
C THR A 20 8.30 -2.75 -16.58
N GLN A 21 8.89 -2.40 -17.73
CA GLN A 21 10.20 -1.77 -17.75
C GLN A 21 10.14 -0.37 -17.14
N TRP A 22 9.13 0.45 -17.49
CA TRP A 22 8.88 1.75 -16.86
C TRP A 22 8.87 1.66 -15.33
N TYR A 23 8.09 0.73 -14.76
CA TYR A 23 8.01 0.55 -13.32
C TYR A 23 9.38 0.26 -12.70
N THR A 24 10.14 -0.63 -13.34
CA THR A 24 11.49 -1.02 -12.89
C THR A 24 12.47 0.15 -12.98
N ASP A 25 12.43 0.90 -14.07
CA ASP A 25 13.25 2.09 -14.25
C ASP A 25 12.93 3.13 -13.18
N VAL A 26 11.66 3.40 -12.91
CA VAL A 26 11.25 4.33 -11.86
C VAL A 26 11.79 3.90 -10.49
N CYS A 27 11.63 2.63 -10.12
CA CYS A 27 12.15 2.09 -8.86
C CYS A 27 13.66 2.30 -8.69
N LEU A 28 14.44 2.08 -9.74
CA LEU A 28 15.90 2.15 -9.69
C LEU A 28 16.45 3.58 -9.89
N LYS A 29 15.97 4.28 -10.92
CA LYS A 29 16.46 5.60 -11.34
C LYS A 29 16.04 6.72 -10.38
N ALA A 30 14.87 6.61 -9.76
CA ALA A 30 14.48 7.53 -8.67
C ALA A 30 15.19 7.20 -7.34
N GLU A 31 16.00 6.14 -7.31
CA GLU A 31 16.78 5.68 -6.16
C GLU A 31 15.89 5.25 -4.97
N LEU A 32 14.76 4.61 -5.28
CA LEU A 32 13.88 4.03 -4.25
C LEU A 32 14.46 2.73 -3.71
N VAL A 33 14.98 1.89 -4.61
CA VAL A 33 15.55 0.58 -4.29
C VAL A 33 16.83 0.32 -5.07
N ASP A 34 17.55 -0.70 -4.63
CA ASP A 34 18.55 -1.41 -5.43
C ASP A 34 18.31 -2.92 -5.34
N TYR A 35 18.82 -3.67 -6.30
CA TYR A 35 18.80 -5.13 -6.21
C TYR A 35 19.85 -5.60 -5.21
N SER A 36 19.46 -6.45 -4.27
CA SER A 36 20.44 -7.08 -3.38
C SER A 36 21.12 -8.25 -4.08
N SER A 37 22.25 -8.71 -3.53
CA SER A 37 22.90 -9.94 -3.98
C SER A 37 22.07 -11.20 -3.69
N VAL A 38 21.05 -11.10 -2.84
CA VAL A 38 20.12 -12.18 -2.52
C VAL A 38 18.94 -12.12 -3.48
N LYS A 39 18.83 -13.13 -4.36
CA LYS A 39 17.74 -13.21 -5.34
C LYS A 39 16.37 -13.02 -4.67
N GLY A 40 15.62 -12.05 -5.18
CA GLY A 40 14.26 -11.75 -4.73
C GLY A 40 14.17 -10.79 -3.55
N CYS A 41 15.29 -10.36 -2.98
CA CYS A 41 15.35 -9.30 -1.98
C CYS A 41 15.77 -7.96 -2.64
N MET A 42 15.38 -6.86 -2.02
CA MET A 42 15.71 -5.51 -2.47
C MET A 42 16.31 -4.72 -1.30
N ILE A 43 17.24 -3.81 -1.62
CA ILE A 43 17.73 -2.82 -0.68
C ILE A 43 16.79 -1.62 -0.77
N LEU A 44 16.09 -1.28 0.31
CA LEU A 44 15.37 -0.01 0.40
C LEU A 44 16.40 1.11 0.55
N ARG A 45 16.58 1.93 -0.50
CA ARG A 45 17.50 3.07 -0.47
C ARG A 45 16.87 4.22 0.33
N PRO A 46 17.66 5.22 0.77
CA PRO A 46 17.16 6.28 1.66
C PRO A 46 15.89 6.99 1.17
N TYR A 47 15.74 7.22 -0.14
CA TYR A 47 14.55 7.89 -0.68
C TYR A 47 13.29 7.01 -0.62
N GLY A 48 13.43 5.72 -0.92
CA GLY A 48 12.32 4.75 -0.79
C GLY A 48 11.98 4.44 0.67
N TYR A 49 12.99 4.32 1.53
CA TYR A 49 12.79 4.12 2.96
C TYR A 49 12.10 5.33 3.61
N ALA A 50 12.46 6.56 3.25
CA ALA A 50 11.79 7.76 3.75
C ALA A 50 10.30 7.83 3.39
N ILE A 51 9.90 7.30 2.22
CA ILE A 51 8.47 7.15 1.87
C ILE A 51 7.79 6.18 2.83
N TRP A 52 8.42 5.03 3.07
CA TRP A 52 7.90 4.02 4.00
C TRP A 52 7.82 4.55 5.44
N GLU A 53 8.83 5.27 5.92
CA GLU A 53 8.81 5.93 7.24
C GLU A 53 7.65 6.93 7.38
N ASN A 54 7.33 7.68 6.33
CA ASN A 54 6.19 8.59 6.34
C ASN A 54 4.86 7.83 6.40
N ILE A 55 4.71 6.75 5.65
CA ILE A 55 3.54 5.85 5.72
C ILE A 55 3.42 5.28 7.13
N THR A 56 4.51 4.72 7.66
CA THR A 56 4.58 4.18 9.03
C THR A 56 4.14 5.20 10.04
N ARG A 57 4.69 6.43 10.00
CA ARG A 57 4.36 7.47 10.97
C ARG A 57 2.88 7.88 10.96
N ILE A 58 2.28 8.03 9.78
CA ILE A 58 0.86 8.38 9.66
C ILE A 58 0.02 7.24 10.23
N LEU A 59 0.28 6.03 9.76
CA LEU A 59 -0.55 4.87 10.05
C LEU A 59 -0.41 4.42 11.52
N ASP A 60 0.79 4.45 12.08
CA ASP A 60 1.05 4.21 13.50
C ASP A 60 0.33 5.23 14.40
N GLY A 61 0.24 6.48 13.96
CA GLY A 61 -0.56 7.52 14.63
C GLY A 61 -2.05 7.16 14.64
N MET A 62 -2.60 6.63 13.55
CA MET A 62 -3.99 6.20 13.46
C MET A 62 -4.29 4.97 14.35
N PHE A 63 -3.35 4.02 14.43
CA PHE A 63 -3.49 2.87 15.33
C PHE A 63 -3.45 3.29 16.81
N LYS A 64 -2.53 4.19 17.18
CA LYS A 64 -2.48 4.74 18.54
C LYS A 64 -3.74 5.50 18.91
N ALA A 65 -4.32 6.26 17.97
CA ALA A 65 -5.58 6.96 18.18
C ALA A 65 -6.76 6.01 18.45
N THR A 66 -6.66 4.74 18.05
CA THR A 66 -7.67 3.69 18.26
C THR A 66 -7.31 2.70 19.38
N GLY A 67 -6.30 3.04 20.20
CA GLY A 67 -5.94 2.28 21.40
C GLY A 67 -5.00 1.09 21.17
N HIS A 68 -4.31 1.04 20.03
CA HIS A 68 -3.34 -0.03 19.74
C HIS A 68 -1.99 0.26 20.36
N GLU A 69 -1.32 -0.81 20.78
CA GLU A 69 0.02 -0.77 21.35
C GLU A 69 1.01 -1.54 20.47
N ASN A 70 2.19 -0.96 20.28
CA ASN A 70 3.25 -1.61 19.50
C ASN A 70 3.99 -2.66 20.35
N VAL A 71 4.18 -3.83 19.75
CA VAL A 71 4.95 -4.97 20.27
C VAL A 71 5.96 -5.40 19.21
N ALA A 72 6.99 -6.14 19.61
CA ALA A 72 7.97 -6.72 18.70
C ALA A 72 8.11 -8.22 18.98
N MET A 73 7.53 -9.06 18.11
CA MET A 73 7.71 -10.51 18.18
C MET A 73 9.07 -10.92 17.56
N PRO A 74 9.66 -12.03 18.01
CA PRO A 74 10.86 -12.61 17.39
C PRO A 74 10.66 -12.91 15.90
N MET A 75 11.76 -12.92 15.15
CA MET A 75 11.74 -13.29 13.73
C MET A 75 11.55 -14.80 13.50
N PHE A 76 11.97 -15.62 14.46
CA PHE A 76 12.00 -17.07 14.32
C PHE A 76 10.78 -17.72 14.98
N ILE A 77 10.16 -18.67 14.28
CA ILE A 77 9.04 -19.48 14.74
C ILE A 77 9.52 -20.94 14.84
N PRO A 78 9.44 -21.59 16.01
CA PRO A 78 9.72 -23.02 16.12
C PRO A 78 8.85 -23.87 15.19
N GLU A 79 9.41 -24.93 14.60
CA GLU A 79 8.68 -25.84 13.70
C GLU A 79 7.44 -26.45 14.38
N SER A 80 7.55 -26.82 15.66
CA SER A 80 6.47 -27.34 16.50
C SER A 80 5.32 -26.35 16.67
N LEU A 81 5.63 -25.05 16.78
CA LEU A 81 4.62 -24.01 16.90
C LEU A 81 3.91 -23.78 15.56
N LEU A 82 4.66 -23.80 14.45
CA LEU A 82 4.10 -23.69 13.09
C LEU A 82 3.25 -24.92 12.71
N GLN A 83 3.59 -26.10 13.22
CA GLN A 83 2.80 -27.32 12.96
C GLN A 83 1.39 -27.25 13.54
N LYS A 84 1.18 -26.58 14.68
CA LYS A 84 -0.16 -26.35 15.25
C LYS A 84 -1.08 -25.59 14.27
N GLU A 85 -0.53 -24.64 13.52
CA GLU A 85 -1.24 -23.90 12.47
C GLU A 85 -1.56 -24.80 11.26
N LYS A 86 -0.61 -25.63 10.83
CA LYS A 86 -0.82 -26.54 9.69
C LYS A 86 -1.95 -27.55 9.94
N ASP A 87 -2.12 -28.00 11.17
CA ASP A 87 -3.20 -28.91 11.55
C ASP A 87 -4.59 -28.22 11.53
N HIS A 88 -4.62 -26.88 11.55
CA HIS A 88 -5.84 -26.07 11.59
C HIS A 88 -6.14 -25.35 10.26
N VAL A 89 -5.13 -25.17 9.39
CA VAL A 89 -5.25 -24.46 8.12
C VAL A 89 -4.89 -25.38 6.95
N GLU A 90 -5.92 -26.00 6.35
CA GLU A 90 -5.75 -26.80 5.13
C GLU A 90 -5.13 -25.96 4.00
N GLY A 91 -4.06 -26.48 3.38
CA GLY A 91 -3.38 -25.81 2.25
C GLY A 91 -2.27 -24.84 2.64
N PHE A 92 -1.95 -24.69 3.93
CA PHE A 92 -0.77 -23.93 4.36
C PHE A 92 0.51 -24.72 4.05
N ALA A 93 1.03 -24.55 2.83
CA ALA A 93 2.40 -24.91 2.46
C ALA A 93 3.20 -23.62 2.40
N PRO A 94 3.69 -23.12 3.56
CA PRO A 94 4.22 -21.78 3.59
C PRO A 94 5.51 -21.79 2.77
N GLU A 95 5.62 -20.82 1.86
CA GLU A 95 6.86 -20.57 1.13
C GLU A 95 7.88 -20.03 2.15
N VAL A 96 8.39 -20.87 3.04
CA VAL A 96 9.20 -20.45 4.19
C VAL A 96 10.67 -20.75 4.02
N ALA A 97 11.48 -19.86 4.59
CA ALA A 97 12.89 -20.10 4.81
C ALA A 97 13.08 -20.79 6.16
N TRP A 98 13.88 -21.87 6.17
CA TRP A 98 14.22 -22.60 7.38
C TRP A 98 15.66 -22.31 7.79
N VAL A 99 15.85 -22.07 9.09
CA VAL A 99 17.14 -22.09 9.76
C VAL A 99 17.30 -23.46 10.41
N THR A 100 18.35 -24.20 10.03
CA THR A 100 18.63 -25.54 10.56
C THR A 100 19.99 -25.65 11.25
N TYR A 101 20.80 -24.58 11.21
CA TYR A 101 22.09 -24.47 11.87
C TYR A 101 22.18 -23.13 12.60
N GLY A 102 22.74 -23.16 13.81
CA GLY A 102 23.12 -21.98 14.57
C GLY A 102 24.63 -21.97 14.77
N GLY A 103 25.33 -20.98 14.20
CA GLY A 103 26.79 -21.07 14.07
C GLY A 103 27.16 -22.28 13.21
N SER A 104 27.93 -23.22 13.77
CA SER A 104 28.34 -24.46 13.07
C SER A 104 27.52 -25.69 13.48
N ASP A 105 26.66 -25.58 14.48
CA ASP A 105 25.94 -26.71 15.06
C ASP A 105 24.53 -26.83 14.48
N LYS A 106 24.11 -28.08 14.25
CA LYS A 106 22.74 -28.37 13.82
C LYS A 106 21.79 -28.08 14.99
N LEU A 107 20.72 -27.34 14.72
CA LEU A 107 19.71 -27.03 15.74
C LEU A 107 18.95 -28.30 16.14
N GLU A 108 18.54 -28.37 17.41
CA GLU A 108 17.67 -29.45 17.94
C GLU A 108 16.31 -29.45 17.23
N GLU A 109 15.80 -28.25 16.92
CA GLU A 109 14.56 -28.02 16.19
C GLU A 109 14.81 -26.99 15.08
N ARG A 110 14.14 -27.15 13.94
CA ARG A 110 14.23 -26.18 12.84
C ARG A 110 13.45 -24.93 13.21
N LEU A 111 13.99 -23.77 12.85
CA LEU A 111 13.32 -22.49 13.05
C LEU A 111 12.89 -21.92 11.70
N CYS A 112 11.62 -21.57 11.58
CA CYS A 112 11.08 -20.88 10.42
C CYS A 112 11.34 -19.38 10.55
N VAL A 113 11.80 -18.73 9.48
CA VAL A 113 11.73 -17.26 9.40
C VAL A 113 10.27 -16.89 9.14
N ARG A 114 9.69 -16.03 9.97
CA ARG A 114 8.25 -15.72 9.92
C ARG A 114 7.77 -15.32 8.50
N PRO A 115 6.79 -16.04 7.93
CA PRO A 115 6.03 -15.55 6.76
C PRO A 115 4.87 -14.62 7.16
N THR A 116 4.48 -14.73 8.44
CA THR A 116 3.47 -14.00 9.20
C THR A 116 3.59 -14.45 10.68
N SER A 117 2.98 -13.74 11.65
CA SER A 117 3.24 -13.97 13.09
C SER A 117 2.06 -14.49 13.91
N GLU A 118 0.96 -14.94 13.31
CA GLU A 118 -0.27 -15.41 13.99
C GLU A 118 0.05 -16.41 15.11
N THR A 119 0.91 -17.38 14.84
CA THR A 119 1.29 -18.43 15.80
C THR A 119 2.09 -17.90 16.99
N LEU A 120 2.99 -16.93 16.76
CA LEU A 120 3.72 -16.24 17.83
C LEU A 120 2.78 -15.40 18.71
N PHE A 121 1.79 -14.73 18.09
CA PHE A 121 0.79 -13.98 18.83
C PHE A 121 -0.11 -14.88 19.65
N CYS A 122 -0.58 -16.00 19.11
CA CYS A 122 -1.39 -16.96 19.87
C CYS A 122 -0.62 -17.53 21.07
N ASP A 123 0.65 -17.92 20.86
CA ASP A 123 1.52 -18.39 21.95
C ASP A 123 1.68 -17.30 23.02
N HIS A 124 1.97 -16.06 22.62
CA HIS A 124 2.09 -14.95 23.56
C HIS A 124 0.80 -14.69 24.33
N PHE A 125 -0.35 -14.58 23.64
CA PHE A 125 -1.64 -14.34 24.26
C PHE A 125 -2.02 -15.44 25.25
N SER A 126 -1.69 -16.70 24.99
CA SER A 126 -1.94 -17.81 25.94
C SER A 126 -1.24 -17.63 27.29
N HIS A 127 -0.14 -16.87 27.33
CA HIS A 127 0.63 -16.61 28.54
C HIS A 127 0.18 -15.36 29.31
N VAL A 128 -0.34 -14.35 28.60
CA VAL A 128 -0.63 -13.01 29.19
C VAL A 128 -2.12 -12.74 29.39
N LEU A 129 -2.99 -13.46 28.69
CA LEU A 129 -4.43 -13.35 28.87
C LEU A 129 -4.87 -14.19 30.08
N HIS A 130 -5.59 -13.59 31.02
CA HIS A 130 -6.06 -14.30 32.22
C HIS A 130 -7.56 -14.14 32.47
N SER A 131 -8.11 -12.95 32.28
CA SER A 131 -9.50 -12.62 32.57
C SER A 131 -10.12 -11.72 31.51
N TRP A 132 -11.45 -11.66 31.46
CA TRP A 132 -12.20 -10.69 30.64
C TRP A 132 -11.74 -9.23 30.87
N ARG A 133 -11.12 -8.93 32.02
CA ARG A 133 -10.57 -7.60 32.35
C ARG A 133 -9.34 -7.21 31.54
N ASP A 134 -8.63 -8.18 30.97
CA ASP A 134 -7.46 -7.93 30.14
C ASP A 134 -7.85 -7.63 28.68
N LEU A 135 -9.12 -7.87 28.31
CA LEU A 135 -9.65 -7.67 26.97
C LEU A 135 -10.27 -6.27 26.80
N PRO A 136 -10.20 -5.68 25.60
CA PRO A 136 -9.51 -6.20 24.42
C PRO A 136 -7.98 -5.97 24.49
N MET A 137 -7.19 -6.93 23.98
CA MET A 137 -5.76 -6.73 23.77
C MET A 137 -5.53 -6.36 22.30
N LYS A 138 -5.03 -5.16 22.05
CA LYS A 138 -4.91 -4.57 20.70
C LYS A 138 -3.45 -4.32 20.33
N TYR A 139 -2.82 -5.30 19.70
CA TYR A 139 -1.39 -5.26 19.42
C TYR A 139 -1.07 -5.01 17.95
N ASN A 140 0.01 -4.28 17.71
CA ASN A 140 0.54 -3.97 16.40
C ASN A 140 2.05 -4.24 16.36
N GLN A 141 2.59 -4.70 15.22
CA GLN A 141 4.03 -4.70 15.00
C GLN A 141 4.42 -4.20 13.61
N TRP A 142 5.57 -3.53 13.55
CA TRP A 142 6.24 -3.11 12.32
C TRP A 142 7.49 -3.97 12.15
N CYS A 143 7.58 -4.72 11.05
CA CYS A 143 8.68 -5.66 10.86
C CYS A 143 8.88 -6.07 9.39
N SER A 144 9.91 -6.87 9.12
CA SER A 144 10.02 -7.64 7.87
C SER A 144 9.58 -9.10 8.07
N VAL A 145 9.09 -9.69 6.98
CA VAL A 145 8.71 -11.09 6.86
C VAL A 145 9.34 -11.71 5.61
N VAL A 146 9.45 -13.03 5.58
CA VAL A 146 10.01 -13.78 4.45
C VAL A 146 8.97 -14.74 3.85
N ARG A 147 8.72 -14.59 2.55
CA ARG A 147 7.93 -15.52 1.73
C ARG A 147 8.74 -15.91 0.49
N TRP A 148 8.94 -17.19 0.22
CA TRP A 148 9.86 -17.71 -0.79
C TRP A 148 9.30 -17.66 -2.21
N GLU A 149 8.85 -16.48 -2.61
CA GLU A 149 8.20 -16.20 -3.88
C GLU A 149 9.09 -16.58 -5.08
N LYS A 150 8.46 -17.15 -6.11
CA LYS A 150 9.13 -17.60 -7.34
C LYS A 150 9.51 -16.44 -8.26
N THR A 151 8.62 -15.44 -8.36
CA THR A 151 8.77 -14.27 -9.21
C THR A 151 8.70 -13.02 -8.35
N THR A 152 9.63 -12.10 -8.55
CA THR A 152 9.72 -10.89 -7.73
C THR A 152 9.67 -9.63 -8.59
N ARG A 153 9.04 -8.60 -8.05
CA ARG A 153 8.99 -7.25 -8.60
C ARG A 153 9.08 -6.27 -7.42
N PRO A 154 10.00 -5.28 -7.44
CA PRO A 154 10.21 -4.38 -6.31
C PRO A 154 8.91 -3.83 -5.73
N PHE A 155 8.81 -3.78 -4.40
CA PHE A 155 7.62 -3.43 -3.61
C PHE A 155 6.39 -4.35 -3.75
N LEU A 156 6.04 -4.80 -4.95
CA LEU A 156 4.80 -5.55 -5.18
C LEU A 156 4.89 -6.99 -4.69
N ARG A 157 6.04 -7.62 -4.90
CA ARG A 157 6.30 -9.01 -4.54
C ARG A 157 7.80 -9.22 -4.41
N SER A 158 8.28 -9.36 -3.18
CA SER A 158 9.68 -9.68 -2.89
C SER A 158 9.73 -10.80 -1.86
N ARG A 159 10.89 -11.45 -1.75
CA ARG A 159 11.05 -12.55 -0.79
C ARG A 159 11.10 -12.08 0.64
N GLU A 160 11.82 -10.99 0.88
CA GLU A 160 11.72 -10.22 2.10
C GLU A 160 10.99 -8.93 1.78
N PHE A 161 10.02 -8.55 2.61
CA PHE A 161 9.36 -7.26 2.52
C PHE A 161 9.03 -6.71 3.91
N TRP A 162 9.00 -5.39 3.99
CA TRP A 162 8.60 -4.67 5.19
C TRP A 162 7.08 -4.50 5.20
N TRP A 163 6.51 -4.70 6.37
CA TRP A 163 5.07 -4.59 6.57
C TRP A 163 4.71 -4.21 8.00
N GLN A 164 3.42 -4.04 8.17
CA GLN A 164 2.75 -3.93 9.44
C GLN A 164 1.75 -5.07 9.56
N GLU A 165 1.71 -5.71 10.72
CA GLU A 165 0.68 -6.69 11.07
C GLU A 165 0.12 -6.40 12.47
N GLY A 166 -1.19 -6.31 12.55
CA GLY A 166 -1.94 -6.07 13.78
C GLY A 166 -2.66 -7.35 14.16
N HIS A 167 -2.67 -7.66 15.45
CA HIS A 167 -3.26 -8.87 16.01
C HIS A 167 -4.00 -8.49 17.29
N THR A 168 -5.29 -8.78 17.33
CA THR A 168 -6.12 -8.38 18.46
C THR A 168 -6.99 -9.54 18.93
N ILE A 169 -7.34 -9.53 20.22
CA ILE A 169 -8.25 -10.50 20.83
C ILE A 169 -9.33 -9.76 21.65
N HIS A 170 -10.56 -10.25 21.58
CA HIS A 170 -11.77 -9.60 22.11
C HIS A 170 -12.64 -10.58 22.91
N GLU A 171 -13.46 -10.05 23.82
CA GLU A 171 -14.39 -10.87 24.62
C GLU A 171 -15.50 -11.44 23.73
N THR A 172 -15.94 -10.69 22.70
CA THR A 172 -17.07 -11.09 21.86
C THR A 172 -16.77 -11.04 20.36
N ALA A 173 -17.53 -11.83 19.59
CA ALA A 173 -17.50 -11.80 18.13
C ALA A 173 -17.81 -10.41 17.55
N GLN A 174 -18.75 -9.70 18.19
CA GLN A 174 -19.18 -8.37 17.73
C GLN A 174 -18.04 -7.36 17.82
N GLU A 175 -17.34 -7.30 18.96
CA GLU A 175 -16.16 -6.44 19.14
C GLU A 175 -15.05 -6.76 18.13
N ALA A 176 -14.81 -8.05 17.86
CA ALA A 176 -13.81 -8.47 16.87
C ALA A 176 -14.21 -8.08 15.43
N ILE A 177 -15.49 -8.18 15.07
CA ILE A 177 -15.98 -7.73 13.74
C ILE A 177 -15.85 -6.21 13.62
N GLU A 178 -16.24 -5.45 14.65
CA GLU A 178 -16.10 -3.99 14.70
C GLU A 178 -14.63 -3.57 14.57
N GLU A 179 -13.70 -4.24 15.26
CA GLU A 179 -12.26 -4.01 15.11
C GLU A 179 -11.80 -4.31 13.69
N THR A 180 -12.27 -5.41 13.11
CA THR A 180 -11.91 -5.80 11.74
C THR A 180 -12.35 -4.73 10.73
N GLU A 181 -13.57 -4.22 10.85
CA GLU A 181 -14.09 -3.15 9.99
C GLU A 181 -13.43 -1.81 10.25
N GLN A 182 -13.13 -1.48 11.52
CA GLN A 182 -12.39 -0.27 11.89
C GLN A 182 -11.05 -0.22 11.17
N GLN A 183 -10.26 -1.31 11.20
CA GLN A 183 -8.93 -1.31 10.59
C GLN A 183 -8.95 -1.32 9.06
N LEU A 184 -9.97 -1.95 8.47
CA LEU A 184 -10.22 -1.80 7.05
C LEU A 184 -10.44 -0.32 6.67
N ASN A 185 -11.24 0.40 7.47
CA ASN A 185 -11.48 1.83 7.26
C ASN A 185 -10.23 2.67 7.53
N THR A 186 -9.42 2.33 8.54
CA THR A 186 -8.10 2.96 8.77
C THR A 186 -7.22 2.87 7.51
N TYR A 187 -7.15 1.69 6.88
CA TYR A 187 -6.41 1.52 5.63
C TYR A 187 -7.02 2.26 4.45
N ALA A 188 -8.35 2.32 4.36
CA ALA A 188 -9.02 3.11 3.33
C ALA A 188 -8.71 4.60 3.49
N THR A 189 -8.82 5.16 4.70
CA THR A 189 -8.46 6.54 5.02
C THR A 189 -7.00 6.83 4.68
N LEU A 190 -6.06 5.92 5.04
CA LEU A 190 -4.66 6.07 4.61
C LEU A 190 -4.56 6.22 3.08
N CYS A 191 -5.17 5.28 2.34
CA CYS A 191 -5.09 5.29 0.88
C CYS A 191 -5.73 6.54 0.28
N GLU A 192 -6.94 6.90 0.68
CA GLU A 192 -7.72 7.96 0.06
C GLU A 192 -7.24 9.36 0.47
N GLU A 193 -6.98 9.58 1.76
CA GLU A 193 -6.69 10.91 2.32
C GLU A 193 -5.20 11.24 2.40
N HIS A 194 -4.31 10.24 2.38
CA HIS A 194 -2.86 10.47 2.47
C HIS A 194 -2.10 10.01 1.23
N LEU A 195 -2.51 8.90 0.61
CA LEU A 195 -1.87 8.38 -0.61
C LEU A 195 -2.57 8.85 -1.89
N MET A 196 -3.72 9.51 -1.79
CA MET A 196 -4.54 9.95 -2.92
C MET A 196 -4.94 8.78 -3.87
N ILE A 197 -5.13 7.58 -3.32
CA ILE A 197 -5.50 6.36 -4.05
C ILE A 197 -6.95 5.99 -3.69
N PRO A 198 -7.92 6.11 -4.61
CA PRO A 198 -9.29 5.66 -4.37
C PRO A 198 -9.38 4.14 -4.31
N VAL A 199 -10.10 3.61 -3.33
CA VAL A 199 -10.19 2.15 -3.11
C VAL A 199 -11.63 1.66 -3.11
N VAL A 200 -11.83 0.39 -3.47
CA VAL A 200 -13.10 -0.32 -3.27
C VAL A 200 -12.97 -1.13 -1.99
N LYS A 201 -13.83 -0.85 -0.99
CA LYS A 201 -13.93 -1.63 0.24
C LYS A 201 -14.89 -2.79 0.04
N GLY A 202 -14.49 -3.99 0.47
CA GLY A 202 -15.39 -5.13 0.40
C GLY A 202 -14.88 -6.37 1.11
N LYS A 203 -15.70 -7.41 1.08
CA LYS A 203 -15.41 -8.74 1.62
C LYS A 203 -14.90 -9.67 0.50
N LYS A 204 -13.85 -10.45 0.76
CA LYS A 204 -13.40 -11.51 -0.14
C LYS A 204 -14.43 -12.63 -0.25
N THR A 205 -14.47 -13.31 -1.40
CA THR A 205 -15.19 -14.58 -1.55
C THR A 205 -14.59 -15.63 -0.62
N ASP A 206 -15.30 -16.72 -0.36
CA ASP A 206 -14.77 -17.81 0.47
C ASP A 206 -13.51 -18.46 -0.13
N LYS A 207 -13.33 -18.36 -1.45
CA LYS A 207 -12.12 -18.83 -2.14
C LYS A 207 -10.91 -17.92 -1.91
N GLU A 208 -11.13 -16.60 -1.98
CA GLU A 208 -10.06 -15.59 -1.95
C GLU A 208 -9.82 -15.01 -0.55
N LYS A 209 -10.52 -15.49 0.48
CA LYS A 209 -10.26 -15.11 1.88
C LYS A 209 -8.96 -15.74 2.38
N PHE A 210 -8.39 -15.15 3.42
CA PHE A 210 -7.23 -15.73 4.10
C PHE A 210 -7.56 -17.11 4.68
N ALA A 211 -6.65 -18.06 4.50
CA ALA A 211 -6.84 -19.42 4.97
C ALA A 211 -6.90 -19.44 6.51
N GLY A 212 -7.95 -20.01 7.08
CA GLY A 212 -8.20 -19.97 8.53
C GLY A 212 -8.99 -18.74 9.01
N ALA A 213 -9.40 -17.82 8.12
CA ALA A 213 -10.29 -16.72 8.47
C ALA A 213 -11.77 -17.08 8.29
N VAL A 214 -12.61 -16.59 9.21
CA VAL A 214 -14.08 -16.60 9.03
C VAL A 214 -14.46 -15.63 7.91
N ALA A 215 -13.91 -14.42 7.94
CA ALA A 215 -14.08 -13.41 6.91
C ALA A 215 -12.78 -12.65 6.65
N THR A 216 -12.54 -12.29 5.40
CA THR A 216 -11.47 -11.36 5.02
C THR A 216 -12.09 -10.17 4.31
N TYR A 217 -11.74 -8.98 4.78
CA TYR A 217 -12.07 -7.72 4.16
C TYR A 217 -10.83 -7.13 3.50
N THR A 218 -11.04 -6.34 2.46
CA THR A 218 -9.96 -5.80 1.64
C THR A 218 -10.29 -4.43 1.08
N ILE A 219 -9.24 -3.65 0.85
CA ILE A 219 -9.26 -2.47 0.00
C ILE A 219 -8.59 -2.78 -1.35
N GLU A 220 -9.34 -2.61 -2.43
CA GLU A 220 -8.89 -2.90 -3.80
C GLU A 220 -8.67 -1.59 -4.57
N ALA A 221 -7.42 -1.31 -4.95
CA ALA A 221 -7.05 -0.15 -5.75
C ALA A 221 -6.91 -0.54 -7.23
N MET A 222 -7.18 0.42 -8.13
CA MET A 222 -6.93 0.25 -9.56
C MET A 222 -5.67 1.01 -9.98
N MET A 223 -4.73 0.31 -10.61
CA MET A 223 -3.48 0.89 -11.10
C MET A 223 -3.70 1.61 -12.44
N HIS A 224 -2.69 2.37 -12.91
CA HIS A 224 -2.76 3.10 -14.19
C HIS A 224 -3.06 2.17 -15.38
N ASP A 225 -2.51 0.95 -15.39
CA ASP A 225 -2.76 -0.03 -16.45
C ASP A 225 -4.13 -0.74 -16.33
N GLY A 226 -4.99 -0.32 -15.40
CA GLY A 226 -6.35 -0.83 -15.18
C GLY A 226 -6.43 -2.12 -14.37
N LYS A 227 -5.29 -2.70 -13.95
CA LYS A 227 -5.29 -3.90 -13.12
C LYS A 227 -5.55 -3.60 -11.65
N ALA A 228 -6.15 -4.57 -10.97
CA ALA A 228 -6.43 -4.52 -9.54
C ALA A 228 -5.19 -4.79 -8.70
N LEU A 229 -5.09 -4.10 -7.57
CA LEU A 229 -4.09 -4.34 -6.54
C LEU A 229 -4.78 -4.34 -5.17
N GLN A 230 -4.65 -5.46 -4.45
CA GLN A 230 -5.02 -5.53 -3.05
C GLN A 230 -4.04 -4.66 -2.24
N SER A 231 -4.56 -3.58 -1.66
CA SER A 231 -3.76 -2.55 -0.97
C SER A 231 -3.79 -2.68 0.56
N GLY A 232 -4.55 -3.63 1.10
CA GLY A 232 -4.64 -3.91 2.53
C GLY A 232 -5.72 -4.94 2.82
N THR A 233 -5.54 -5.68 3.91
CA THR A 233 -6.51 -6.69 4.36
C THR A 233 -6.75 -6.62 5.85
N SER A 234 -7.99 -6.93 6.24
CA SER A 234 -8.40 -7.06 7.63
C SER A 234 -9.25 -8.33 7.77
N HIS A 235 -8.90 -9.17 8.73
CA HIS A 235 -9.38 -10.53 8.86
C HIS A 235 -10.07 -10.73 10.21
N TYR A 236 -11.29 -11.25 10.16
CA TYR A 236 -11.95 -11.79 11.33
C TYR A 236 -11.70 -13.30 11.38
N PHE A 237 -10.98 -13.76 12.40
CA PHE A 237 -10.59 -15.16 12.55
C PHE A 237 -11.58 -15.96 13.40
N GLY A 238 -12.49 -15.31 14.12
CA GLY A 238 -13.33 -16.01 15.10
C GLY A 238 -12.50 -16.51 16.26
N ASP A 239 -12.87 -17.65 16.82
CA ASP A 239 -12.24 -18.28 17.99
C ASP A 239 -11.45 -19.55 17.63
N SER A 240 -11.37 -19.92 16.35
CA SER A 240 -10.72 -21.17 15.91
C SER A 240 -9.24 -21.22 16.29
N TRP A 241 -8.52 -20.11 16.09
CA TRP A 241 -7.12 -19.97 16.44
C TRP A 241 -6.89 -19.99 17.94
N SER A 242 -7.70 -19.25 18.71
CA SER A 242 -7.62 -19.30 20.17
C SER A 242 -7.94 -20.70 20.72
N CYS A 243 -8.84 -21.45 20.10
CA CYS A 243 -9.11 -22.84 20.47
C CYS A 243 -7.88 -23.72 20.19
N ALA A 244 -7.31 -23.60 18.99
CA ALA A 244 -6.14 -24.35 18.55
C ALA A 244 -4.92 -24.18 19.45
N PHE A 245 -4.68 -22.94 19.89
CA PHE A 245 -3.55 -22.55 20.72
C PHE A 245 -3.87 -22.50 22.22
N GLN A 246 -5.08 -22.91 22.63
CA GLN A 246 -5.54 -22.88 24.02
C GLN A 246 -5.43 -21.50 24.67
N VAL A 247 -5.65 -20.44 23.90
CA VAL A 247 -5.76 -19.08 24.42
C VAL A 247 -7.10 -18.96 25.12
N GLN A 248 -7.09 -18.82 26.44
CA GLN A 248 -8.30 -18.84 27.29
C GLN A 248 -8.30 -17.69 28.28
N PHE A 249 -9.49 -17.26 28.70
CA PHE A 249 -9.68 -16.29 29.78
C PHE A 249 -10.82 -16.72 30.72
N ALA A 250 -10.76 -16.28 31.98
CA ALA A 250 -11.88 -16.37 32.89
C ALA A 250 -12.94 -15.32 32.51
N GLY A 251 -14.09 -15.80 32.02
CA GLY A 251 -15.26 -15.00 31.69
C GLY A 251 -15.94 -14.40 32.92
N ARG A 252 -16.93 -13.53 32.70
CA ARG A 252 -17.65 -12.82 33.78
C ARG A 252 -18.41 -13.76 34.73
N ASP A 253 -18.75 -14.95 34.24
CA ASP A 253 -19.38 -16.03 34.98
C ASP A 253 -18.38 -17.02 35.62
N ASN A 254 -17.07 -16.71 35.56
CA ASN A 254 -15.95 -17.56 35.97
C ASN A 254 -15.81 -18.87 35.19
N THR A 255 -16.40 -18.97 33.99
CA THR A 255 -16.12 -20.07 33.06
C THR A 255 -14.93 -19.73 32.18
N LEU A 256 -14.17 -20.74 31.74
CA LEU A 256 -13.11 -20.55 30.77
C LEU A 256 -13.72 -20.36 29.37
N GLN A 257 -13.31 -19.31 28.69
CA GLN A 257 -13.77 -18.94 27.35
C GLN A 257 -12.57 -18.68 26.43
N HIS A 258 -12.79 -18.77 25.12
CA HIS A 258 -11.80 -18.45 24.10
C HIS A 258 -12.12 -17.08 23.49
N PRO A 259 -11.14 -16.16 23.36
CA PRO A 259 -11.40 -14.84 22.81
C PRO A 259 -11.56 -14.89 21.28
N HIS A 260 -12.25 -13.91 20.72
CA HIS A 260 -12.34 -13.76 19.27
C HIS A 260 -11.13 -12.97 18.74
N GLN A 261 -10.48 -13.48 17.69
CA GLN A 261 -9.26 -12.90 17.13
C GLN A 261 -9.50 -12.12 15.82
N THR A 262 -8.71 -11.08 15.63
CA THR A 262 -8.55 -10.41 14.33
C THR A 262 -7.07 -10.33 13.94
N SER A 263 -6.82 -10.25 12.64
CA SER A 263 -5.50 -9.86 12.11
C SER A 263 -5.65 -8.93 10.91
N TRP A 264 -4.75 -7.99 10.73
CA TRP A 264 -4.82 -7.02 9.64
C TRP A 264 -3.43 -6.56 9.23
N GLY A 265 -3.20 -6.30 7.94
CA GLY A 265 -1.87 -5.98 7.45
C GLY A 265 -1.82 -5.16 6.17
N VAL A 266 -0.79 -4.33 6.08
CA VAL A 266 -0.33 -3.63 4.87
C VAL A 266 1.17 -3.73 4.77
N SER A 267 1.69 -3.74 3.54
CA SER A 267 3.13 -3.81 3.30
C SER A 267 3.63 -2.65 2.45
N THR A 268 4.95 -2.65 2.25
CA THR A 268 5.62 -1.83 1.23
C THR A 268 5.04 -1.97 -0.18
N ARG A 269 4.13 -2.92 -0.43
CA ARG A 269 3.24 -2.95 -1.61
C ARG A 269 2.49 -1.64 -1.84
N LEU A 270 2.17 -0.89 -0.79
CA LEU A 270 1.59 0.46 -0.90
C LEU A 270 2.51 1.45 -1.63
N VAL A 271 3.83 1.33 -1.48
CA VAL A 271 4.77 2.15 -2.25
C VAL A 271 4.68 1.82 -3.74
N GLY A 272 4.57 0.53 -4.09
CA GLY A 272 4.31 0.10 -5.46
C GLY A 272 2.97 0.62 -6.00
N ALA A 273 1.93 0.65 -5.16
CA ALA A 273 0.62 1.21 -5.51
C ALA A 273 0.71 2.70 -5.84
N ILE A 274 1.44 3.49 -5.04
CA ILE A 274 1.66 4.93 -5.28
C ILE A 274 2.35 5.14 -6.62
N ILE A 275 3.42 4.38 -6.90
CA ILE A 275 4.16 4.47 -8.16
C ILE A 275 3.21 4.21 -9.33
N MET A 276 2.51 3.08 -9.32
CA MET A 276 1.64 2.66 -10.44
C MET A 276 0.33 3.43 -10.55
N THR A 277 -0.07 4.18 -9.53
CA THR A 277 -1.28 5.03 -9.60
C THR A 277 -0.93 6.42 -10.14
N HIS A 278 0.17 7.00 -9.66
CA HIS A 278 0.45 8.43 -9.85
C HIS A 278 1.56 8.74 -10.84
N GLY A 279 2.48 7.81 -11.07
CA GLY A 279 3.64 8.04 -11.92
C GLY A 279 3.27 8.39 -13.37
N ASP A 280 4.19 9.07 -14.05
CA ASP A 280 4.10 9.41 -15.46
C ASP A 280 5.38 9.02 -16.21
N ASP A 281 5.45 9.36 -17.51
CA ASP A 281 6.62 9.05 -18.34
C ASP A 281 7.91 9.72 -17.87
N GLU A 282 7.84 10.75 -17.01
CA GLU A 282 8.99 11.44 -16.44
C GLU A 282 9.37 10.91 -15.05
N GLY A 283 8.61 9.98 -14.47
CA GLY A 283 8.95 9.26 -13.25
C GLY A 283 7.89 9.35 -12.16
N LEU A 284 8.33 9.49 -10.91
CA LEU A 284 7.44 9.52 -9.75
C LEU A 284 6.59 10.78 -9.73
N ILE A 285 5.38 10.66 -9.16
CA ILE A 285 4.60 11.78 -8.65
C ILE A 285 4.11 11.39 -7.25
N LEU A 286 4.61 12.05 -6.22
CA LEU A 286 4.36 11.65 -4.84
C LEU A 286 3.24 12.47 -4.21
N PRO A 287 2.28 11.84 -3.51
CA PRO A 287 1.37 12.54 -2.62
C PRO A 287 2.14 13.35 -1.57
N PRO A 288 1.77 14.62 -1.31
CA PRO A 288 2.49 15.50 -0.39
C PRO A 288 2.66 14.96 1.04
N ALA A 289 1.74 14.12 1.51
CA ALA A 289 1.80 13.54 2.86
C ALA A 289 3.01 12.62 3.04
N ILE A 290 3.39 11.87 2.00
CA ILE A 290 4.45 10.85 2.07
C ILE A 290 5.74 11.21 1.34
N ALA A 291 5.74 12.31 0.57
CA ALA A 291 6.92 12.75 -0.17
C ALA A 291 8.09 13.07 0.80
N PRO A 292 9.30 12.49 0.63
CA PRO A 292 10.43 12.77 1.52
C PRO A 292 10.78 14.26 1.58
N TYR A 293 10.69 14.93 0.43
CA TYR A 293 10.70 16.39 0.32
C TYR A 293 9.44 16.82 -0.41
N GLN A 294 8.74 17.81 0.14
CA GLN A 294 7.57 18.43 -0.46
C GLN A 294 7.97 19.57 -1.40
N VAL A 295 9.03 20.31 -1.05
CA VAL A 295 9.57 21.41 -1.83
C VAL A 295 11.06 21.22 -2.05
N VAL A 296 11.50 21.23 -3.30
CA VAL A 296 12.93 21.36 -3.64
C VAL A 296 13.23 22.78 -4.10
N ILE A 297 14.28 23.37 -3.55
CA ILE A 297 14.72 24.74 -3.88
C ILE A 297 15.92 24.64 -4.81
N VAL A 298 15.79 25.26 -5.99
CA VAL A 298 16.80 25.24 -7.05
C VAL A 298 17.26 26.67 -7.35
N PRO A 299 18.49 27.06 -6.95
CA PRO A 299 19.06 28.35 -7.33
C PRO A 299 19.37 28.38 -8.83
N ILE A 300 18.89 29.42 -9.51
CA ILE A 300 19.09 29.66 -10.95
C ILE A 300 20.21 30.69 -11.13
N ALA A 301 21.20 30.35 -11.95
CA ALA A 301 22.44 31.11 -12.09
C ALA A 301 23.19 31.26 -10.75
N ALA A 302 23.41 30.14 -10.06
CA ALA A 302 24.05 30.06 -8.74
C ALA A 302 25.45 30.73 -8.65
N HIS A 303 26.14 30.91 -9.78
CA HIS A 303 27.41 31.65 -9.85
C HIS A 303 27.26 33.15 -9.61
N LYS A 304 26.03 33.70 -9.63
CA LYS A 304 25.78 35.12 -9.37
C LYS A 304 25.73 35.38 -7.86
N PRO A 305 26.33 36.50 -7.38
CA PRO A 305 26.36 36.82 -5.95
C PRO A 305 24.95 36.88 -5.33
N GLY A 306 24.79 36.31 -4.14
CA GLY A 306 23.56 36.41 -3.34
C GLY A 306 22.50 35.33 -3.63
N VAL A 307 22.58 34.61 -4.75
CA VAL A 307 21.54 33.64 -5.15
C VAL A 307 21.54 32.42 -4.23
N VAL A 308 22.71 31.85 -3.94
CA VAL A 308 22.84 30.65 -3.09
C VAL A 308 22.51 31.00 -1.65
N GLU A 309 22.93 32.18 -1.18
CA GLU A 309 22.60 32.70 0.13
C GLU A 309 21.09 32.84 0.29
N LYS A 310 20.40 33.44 -0.70
CA LYS A 310 18.95 33.58 -0.67
C LYS A 310 18.23 32.23 -0.73
N ALA A 311 18.68 31.30 -1.56
CA ALA A 311 18.12 29.95 -1.63
C ALA A 311 18.30 29.20 -0.30
N THR A 312 19.42 29.39 0.39
CA THR A 312 19.70 28.81 1.71
C THR A 312 18.81 29.43 2.80
N GLU A 313 18.64 30.76 2.76
CA GLU A 313 17.70 31.47 3.64
C GLU A 313 16.27 30.92 3.48
N LEU A 314 15.80 30.77 2.23
CA LEU A 314 14.48 30.21 1.94
C LEU A 314 14.35 28.75 2.40
N ALA A 315 15.40 27.92 2.21
CA ALA A 315 15.40 26.55 2.69
C ALA A 315 15.23 26.48 4.21
N ASN A 316 15.98 27.30 4.95
CA ASN A 316 15.89 27.34 6.41
C ASN A 316 14.51 27.85 6.87
N ARG A 317 14.01 28.94 6.27
CA ARG A 317 12.68 29.50 6.56
C ARG A 317 11.57 28.46 6.37
N LEU A 318 11.58 27.76 5.23
CA LEU A 318 10.53 26.81 4.88
C LEU A 318 10.65 25.45 5.60
N SER A 319 11.84 25.07 6.06
CA SER A 319 12.06 23.78 6.75
C SER A 319 11.27 23.60 8.04
N GLY A 320 10.90 24.70 8.71
CA GLY A 320 10.04 24.68 9.90
C GLY A 320 8.57 24.39 9.59
N PHE A 321 8.19 24.35 8.31
CA PHE A 321 6.81 24.31 7.85
C PHE A 321 6.54 23.19 6.85
N VAL A 322 7.48 22.90 5.95
CA VAL A 322 7.40 21.82 4.96
C VAL A 322 8.74 21.09 4.86
N ARG A 323 8.71 19.85 4.41
CA ARG A 323 9.96 19.08 4.20
C ARG A 323 10.68 19.63 2.96
N THR A 324 11.73 20.42 3.18
CA THR A 324 12.47 21.09 2.10
C THR A 324 13.81 20.45 1.78
N LYS A 325 14.24 20.56 0.52
CA LYS A 325 15.61 20.24 0.10
C LYS A 325 16.20 21.36 -0.75
N LEU A 326 17.36 21.88 -0.38
CA LEU A 326 18.16 22.74 -1.25
C LEU A 326 19.03 21.89 -2.19
N ASP A 327 18.99 22.18 -3.49
CA ASP A 327 19.93 21.64 -4.48
C ASP A 327 20.88 22.73 -5.00
N ALA A 328 21.91 23.02 -4.20
CA ALA A 328 23.00 23.92 -4.55
C ALA A 328 24.15 23.22 -5.31
N SER A 329 23.94 22.03 -5.88
CA SER A 329 24.99 21.34 -6.64
C SER A 329 25.41 22.13 -7.89
N ASP A 330 26.60 21.86 -8.42
CA ASP A 330 27.12 22.51 -9.64
C ASP A 330 26.47 21.99 -10.94
N ASN A 331 25.47 21.10 -10.84
CA ASN A 331 24.74 20.60 -11.99
C ASN A 331 23.95 21.71 -12.70
N SER A 332 23.74 21.53 -14.02
CA SER A 332 22.92 22.46 -14.79
C SER A 332 21.47 22.50 -14.27
N PRO A 333 20.75 23.64 -14.36
CA PRO A 333 19.35 23.72 -13.95
C PRO A 333 18.46 22.67 -14.62
N GLY A 334 18.67 22.40 -15.92
CA GLY A 334 17.93 21.38 -16.65
C GLY A 334 18.11 19.97 -16.06
N TRP A 335 19.34 19.60 -15.70
CA TRP A 335 19.61 18.34 -15.02
C TRP A 335 18.91 18.26 -13.67
N LYS A 336 18.97 19.33 -12.87
CA LYS A 336 18.29 19.39 -11.56
C LYS A 336 16.78 19.23 -11.72
N PHE A 337 16.18 19.90 -12.71
CA PHE A 337 14.76 19.80 -12.98
C PHE A 337 14.35 18.36 -13.30
N SER A 338 15.04 17.71 -14.23
CA SER A 338 14.80 16.30 -14.58
C SER A 338 15.00 15.37 -13.38
N GLN A 339 16.03 15.59 -12.56
CA GLN A 339 16.30 14.77 -11.38
C GLN A 339 15.17 14.83 -10.35
N TRP A 340 14.68 16.03 -10.04
CA TRP A 340 13.63 16.21 -9.04
C TRP A 340 12.23 15.91 -9.56
N GLU A 341 12.01 16.03 -10.88
CA GLU A 341 10.81 15.51 -11.54
C GLU A 341 10.78 13.97 -11.51
N MET A 342 11.89 13.31 -11.84
CA MET A 342 12.01 11.84 -11.74
C MET A 342 11.80 11.33 -10.32
N LYS A 343 12.31 12.04 -9.32
CA LYS A 343 12.08 11.73 -7.89
C LYS A 343 10.68 12.13 -7.40
N GLY A 344 9.89 12.85 -8.20
CA GLY A 344 8.49 13.14 -7.90
C GLY A 344 8.28 14.10 -6.74
N VAL A 345 9.22 15.03 -6.51
CA VAL A 345 9.04 16.09 -5.51
C VAL A 345 7.83 16.94 -5.90
N PRO A 346 6.81 17.11 -5.04
CA PRO A 346 5.56 17.79 -5.38
C PRO A 346 5.73 19.21 -5.95
N LEU A 347 6.58 20.02 -5.32
CA LEU A 347 6.85 21.40 -5.75
C LEU A 347 8.36 21.64 -5.95
N ARG A 348 8.69 22.35 -7.02
CA ARG A 348 10.02 22.92 -7.24
C ARG A 348 9.95 24.44 -7.13
N LEU A 349 10.76 25.01 -6.25
CA LEU A 349 10.96 26.45 -6.11
C LEU A 349 12.22 26.86 -6.86
N GLU A 350 12.06 27.66 -7.90
CA GLU A 350 13.15 28.25 -8.68
C GLU A 350 13.38 29.69 -8.21
N ILE A 351 14.62 30.04 -7.87
CA ILE A 351 14.99 31.39 -7.43
C ILE A 351 16.26 31.85 -8.15
N GLY A 352 16.15 32.95 -8.90
CA GLY A 352 17.29 33.59 -9.57
C GLY A 352 17.35 35.10 -9.33
N PRO A 353 18.35 35.79 -9.89
CA PRO A 353 18.56 37.22 -9.64
C PRO A 353 17.35 38.10 -9.99
N LYS A 354 16.68 37.81 -11.12
CA LYS A 354 15.49 38.55 -11.56
C LYS A 354 14.30 38.38 -10.63
N ASP A 355 14.19 37.21 -10.00
CA ASP A 355 13.12 36.91 -9.06
C ASP A 355 13.40 37.58 -7.71
N MET A 356 14.66 37.59 -7.28
CA MET A 356 15.12 38.35 -6.11
C MET A 356 14.88 39.85 -6.26
N GLU A 357 15.20 40.44 -7.42
CA GLU A 357 14.93 41.86 -7.74
C GLU A 357 13.44 42.22 -7.64
N LYS A 358 12.56 41.24 -7.86
CA LYS A 358 11.10 41.40 -7.83
C LYS A 358 10.46 40.91 -6.54
N ASN A 359 11.25 40.49 -5.55
CA ASN A 359 10.76 39.85 -4.32
C ASN A 359 9.79 38.69 -4.58
N GLN A 360 10.12 37.83 -5.54
CA GLN A 360 9.31 36.65 -5.90
C GLN A 360 10.16 35.40 -6.09
N CYS A 361 9.50 34.26 -6.31
CA CYS A 361 10.09 33.04 -6.86
C CYS A 361 9.12 32.37 -7.84
N VAL A 362 9.57 31.32 -8.53
CA VAL A 362 8.69 30.48 -9.34
C VAL A 362 8.46 29.14 -8.64
N LEU A 363 7.22 28.81 -8.33
CA LEU A 363 6.80 27.48 -7.89
C LEU A 363 6.31 26.68 -9.10
N VAL A 364 6.80 25.45 -9.25
CA VAL A 364 6.41 24.53 -10.32
C VAL A 364 5.82 23.27 -9.73
N ARG A 365 4.60 22.92 -10.15
CA ARG A 365 3.90 21.70 -9.75
C ARG A 365 4.40 20.47 -10.50
N ARG A 366 4.59 19.35 -9.82
CA ARG A 366 5.05 18.10 -10.46
C ARG A 366 4.01 17.45 -11.37
N ASP A 367 2.74 17.50 -10.97
CA ASP A 367 1.64 16.81 -11.66
C ASP A 367 1.26 17.51 -12.99
N THR A 368 1.19 18.83 -13.00
CA THR A 368 0.78 19.61 -14.18
C THR A 368 1.93 20.34 -14.89
N ARG A 369 3.06 20.56 -14.20
CA ARG A 369 4.18 21.43 -14.62
C ARG A 369 3.81 22.91 -14.77
N GLU A 370 2.66 23.31 -14.23
CA GLU A 370 2.26 24.71 -14.17
C GLU A 370 3.22 25.52 -13.30
N LYS A 371 3.48 26.76 -13.73
CA LYS A 371 4.39 27.69 -13.06
C LYS A 371 3.59 28.82 -12.42
N TYR A 372 3.91 29.09 -11.17
CA TYR A 372 3.29 30.13 -10.36
C TYR A 372 4.38 31.12 -9.93
N PHE A 373 4.22 32.39 -10.28
CA PHE A 373 5.08 33.46 -9.79
C PHE A 373 4.50 33.95 -8.47
N VAL A 374 5.23 33.74 -7.38
CA VAL A 374 4.73 33.93 -6.02
C VAL A 374 5.65 34.88 -5.28
N SER A 375 5.07 35.86 -4.58
CA SER A 375 5.79 36.76 -3.69
C SER A 375 6.54 35.95 -2.61
N LEU A 376 7.77 36.34 -2.29
CA LEU A 376 8.51 35.68 -1.20
C LEU A 376 7.82 35.84 0.17
N ASP A 377 6.94 36.83 0.31
CA ASP A 377 6.19 37.08 1.54
C ASP A 377 4.95 36.17 1.69
N GLU A 378 4.53 35.50 0.61
CA GLU A 378 3.29 34.70 0.56
C GLU A 378 3.56 33.18 0.55
N LEU A 379 4.83 32.76 0.63
CA LEU A 379 5.24 31.35 0.48
C LEU A 379 4.55 30.40 1.46
N GLU A 380 4.40 30.79 2.73
CA GLU A 380 3.75 29.99 3.77
C GLU A 380 2.25 29.80 3.53
N THR A 381 1.63 30.64 2.69
CA THR A 381 0.22 30.51 2.30
C THR A 381 0.08 29.76 0.97
N GLU A 382 0.92 30.08 0.00
CA GLU A 382 0.84 29.53 -1.35
C GLU A 382 1.35 28.09 -1.47
N ILE A 383 2.40 27.72 -0.71
CA ILE A 383 2.93 26.35 -0.73
C ILE A 383 1.85 25.33 -0.27
N PRO A 384 1.17 25.50 0.88
CA PRO A 384 0.10 24.60 1.29
C PRO A 384 -1.05 24.54 0.31
N ARG A 385 -1.46 25.70 -0.24
CA ARG A 385 -2.53 25.78 -1.25
C ARG A 385 -2.19 24.91 -2.45
N LEU A 386 -0.98 25.06 -3.00
CA LEU A 386 -0.51 24.30 -4.16
C LEU A 386 -0.29 22.82 -3.86
N LEU A 387 0.21 22.46 -2.66
CA LEU A 387 0.32 21.06 -2.24
C LEU A 387 -1.08 20.40 -2.14
N ASN A 388 -2.06 21.12 -1.59
CA ASN A 388 -3.43 20.62 -1.49
C ASN A 388 -4.08 20.46 -2.87
N GLU A 389 -3.92 21.44 -3.77
CA GLU A 389 -4.42 21.33 -5.15
C GLU A 389 -3.76 20.19 -5.93
N LEU A 390 -2.47 19.95 -5.72
CA LEU A 390 -1.78 18.79 -6.27
C LEU A 390 -2.38 17.49 -5.74
N ALA A 391 -2.57 17.36 -4.42
CA ALA A 391 -3.16 16.19 -3.80
C ALA A 391 -4.59 15.90 -4.34
N GLN A 392 -5.43 16.93 -4.42
CA GLN A 392 -6.79 16.82 -4.98
C GLN A 392 -6.78 16.39 -6.44
N ASN A 393 -5.87 16.94 -7.26
CA ASN A 393 -5.72 16.52 -8.65
C ASN A 393 -5.28 15.05 -8.77
N LEU A 394 -4.33 14.61 -7.95
CA LEU A 394 -3.91 13.20 -7.92
C LEU A 394 -5.09 12.26 -7.61
N TYR A 395 -5.87 12.58 -6.58
CA TYR A 395 -7.03 11.78 -6.19
C TYR A 395 -8.07 11.75 -7.32
N GLN A 396 -8.42 12.91 -7.86
CA GLN A 396 -9.45 13.04 -8.89
C GLN A 396 -9.06 12.27 -10.17
N ARG A 397 -7.80 12.40 -10.62
CA ARG A 397 -7.28 11.66 -11.77
C ARG A 397 -7.32 10.14 -11.55
N ALA A 398 -6.94 9.68 -10.36
CA ALA A 398 -6.99 8.26 -10.03
C ALA A 398 -8.44 7.75 -9.93
N LEU A 399 -9.36 8.58 -9.42
CA LEU A 399 -10.78 8.26 -9.29
C LEU A 399 -11.44 8.15 -10.66
N GLU A 400 -11.16 9.09 -11.56
CA GLU A 400 -11.62 9.06 -12.95
C GLU A 400 -11.10 7.83 -13.68
N ASN A 401 -9.81 7.48 -13.52
CA ASN A 401 -9.27 6.24 -14.09
C ASN A 401 -10.06 5.01 -13.62
N ARG A 402 -10.36 4.92 -12.31
CA ARG A 402 -11.14 3.81 -11.76
C ARG A 402 -12.57 3.79 -12.30
N GLN A 403 -13.25 4.94 -12.29
CA GLN A 403 -14.65 5.04 -12.73
C GLN A 403 -14.81 4.73 -14.21
N ASN A 404 -13.94 5.29 -15.06
CA ASN A 404 -13.97 5.07 -16.52
C ASN A 404 -13.62 3.64 -16.93
N ARG A 405 -12.98 2.87 -16.04
CA ARG A 405 -12.61 1.46 -16.22
C ARG A 405 -13.41 0.52 -15.31
N THR A 406 -14.57 0.95 -14.81
CA THR A 406 -15.48 0.10 -14.06
C THR A 406 -16.79 -0.03 -14.82
N TRP A 407 -17.11 -1.26 -15.24
CA TRP A 407 -18.29 -1.55 -16.05
C TRP A 407 -19.20 -2.54 -15.32
N ALA A 408 -20.46 -2.61 -15.73
CA ALA A 408 -21.40 -3.64 -15.27
C ALA A 408 -21.70 -4.60 -16.43
N ALA A 409 -21.85 -5.89 -16.10
CA ALA A 409 -22.24 -6.92 -17.05
C ALA A 409 -23.25 -7.89 -16.43
N THR A 410 -24.16 -8.37 -17.25
CA THR A 410 -25.27 -9.26 -16.88
C THR A 410 -25.17 -10.64 -17.53
N THR A 411 -24.37 -10.77 -18.59
CA THR A 411 -24.12 -12.03 -19.30
C THR A 411 -22.64 -12.36 -19.36
N MET A 412 -22.30 -13.63 -19.58
CA MET A 412 -20.90 -14.06 -19.71
C MET A 412 -20.25 -13.50 -20.99
N GLU A 413 -21.04 -13.28 -22.03
CA GLU A 413 -20.62 -12.67 -23.29
C GLU A 413 -20.18 -11.22 -23.09
N GLU A 414 -20.98 -10.40 -22.39
CA GLU A 414 -20.62 -9.02 -22.03
C GLU A 414 -19.35 -8.99 -21.17
N VAL A 415 -19.21 -9.93 -20.22
CA VAL A 415 -18.00 -10.05 -19.41
C VAL A 415 -16.76 -10.32 -20.27
N LYS A 416 -16.87 -11.22 -21.25
CA LYS A 416 -15.77 -11.56 -22.17
C LYS A 416 -15.35 -10.36 -23.03
N GLU A 417 -16.32 -9.61 -23.56
CA GLU A 417 -16.06 -8.40 -24.34
C GLU A 417 -15.35 -7.32 -23.50
N LEU A 418 -15.87 -7.05 -22.29
CA LEU A 418 -15.27 -6.04 -21.41
C LEU A 418 -13.87 -6.43 -20.92
N ALA A 419 -13.61 -7.73 -20.74
CA ALA A 419 -12.33 -8.25 -20.24
C ALA A 419 -11.16 -8.15 -21.26
N GLU A 420 -11.44 -7.78 -22.52
CA GLU A 420 -10.42 -7.35 -23.47
C GLU A 420 -9.68 -6.11 -22.96
N ASN A 421 -10.38 -5.26 -22.20
CA ASN A 421 -9.81 -4.12 -21.50
C ASN A 421 -9.38 -4.51 -20.07
N ASN A 422 -8.41 -3.78 -19.52
CA ASN A 422 -8.11 -3.85 -18.09
C ASN A 422 -9.02 -2.88 -17.33
N GLY A 423 -9.67 -3.39 -16.30
CA GLY A 423 -10.56 -2.64 -15.41
C GLY A 423 -11.30 -3.57 -14.45
N TYR A 424 -12.32 -3.02 -13.81
CA TYR A 424 -13.28 -3.77 -13.01
C TYR A 424 -14.54 -4.08 -13.81
N ILE A 425 -15.05 -5.29 -13.63
CA ILE A 425 -16.36 -5.69 -14.17
C ILE A 425 -17.22 -6.12 -12.99
N LYS A 426 -18.37 -5.46 -12.82
CA LYS A 426 -19.36 -5.74 -11.79
C LYS A 426 -20.38 -6.73 -12.34
N THR A 427 -20.63 -7.82 -11.64
CA THR A 427 -21.71 -8.75 -11.98
C THR A 427 -22.44 -9.18 -10.70
N MET A 428 -23.69 -9.64 -10.84
CA MET A 428 -24.31 -10.43 -9.78
C MET A 428 -23.65 -11.82 -9.72
N TRP A 429 -23.51 -12.38 -8.52
CA TRP A 429 -22.88 -13.68 -8.30
C TRP A 429 -23.71 -14.53 -7.35
N CYS A 430 -23.80 -15.83 -7.64
CA CYS A 430 -24.64 -16.78 -6.92
C CYS A 430 -23.98 -17.37 -5.66
N GLY A 431 -22.73 -16.98 -5.34
CA GLY A 431 -21.97 -17.53 -4.20
C GLY A 431 -21.28 -18.87 -4.46
N ASP A 432 -21.45 -19.47 -5.64
CA ASP A 432 -20.93 -20.80 -5.95
C ASP A 432 -19.48 -20.75 -6.45
N LEU A 433 -18.60 -21.53 -5.81
CA LEU A 433 -17.19 -21.70 -6.18
C LEU A 433 -17.02 -22.11 -7.65
N ALA A 434 -17.91 -22.95 -8.18
CA ALA A 434 -17.85 -23.38 -9.57
C ALA A 434 -18.02 -22.20 -10.55
N CYS A 435 -18.81 -21.19 -10.17
CA CYS A 435 -19.00 -19.99 -10.99
C CYS A 435 -17.79 -19.05 -10.93
N GLU A 436 -17.15 -18.93 -9.77
CA GLU A 436 -15.90 -18.18 -9.60
C GLU A 436 -14.75 -18.82 -10.40
N GLU A 437 -14.66 -20.14 -10.38
CA GLU A 437 -13.69 -20.90 -11.18
C GLU A 437 -13.93 -20.77 -12.68
N LYS A 438 -15.20 -20.81 -13.10
CA LYS A 438 -15.58 -20.59 -14.49
C LYS A 438 -15.15 -19.19 -14.97
N MET A 439 -15.35 -18.15 -14.15
CA MET A 439 -14.92 -16.79 -14.47
C MET A 439 -13.40 -16.71 -14.71
N LYS A 440 -12.61 -17.38 -13.87
CA LYS A 440 -11.15 -17.46 -14.03
C LYS A 440 -10.74 -18.28 -15.24
N ALA A 441 -11.36 -19.43 -15.46
CA ALA A 441 -10.98 -20.36 -16.53
C ALA A 441 -11.34 -19.83 -17.92
N GLU A 442 -12.51 -19.21 -18.08
CA GLU A 442 -13.00 -18.74 -19.39
C GLU A 442 -12.61 -17.30 -19.72
N VAL A 443 -12.41 -16.44 -18.71
CA VAL A 443 -12.19 -14.99 -18.89
C VAL A 443 -10.84 -14.52 -18.32
N GLY A 444 -10.24 -15.29 -17.41
CA GLY A 444 -9.00 -14.89 -16.75
C GLY A 444 -9.17 -13.84 -15.65
N LEU A 445 -10.40 -13.61 -15.17
CA LEU A 445 -10.70 -12.68 -14.08
C LEU A 445 -10.81 -13.42 -12.75
N THR A 446 -10.34 -12.82 -11.67
CA THR A 446 -10.58 -13.30 -10.30
C THR A 446 -11.49 -12.34 -9.56
N SER A 447 -12.23 -12.83 -8.56
CA SER A 447 -13.04 -11.97 -7.72
C SER A 447 -12.11 -11.10 -6.87
N ARG A 448 -12.34 -9.79 -6.91
CA ARG A 448 -11.58 -8.83 -6.10
C ARG A 448 -12.22 -8.67 -4.75
N CYS A 449 -13.50 -8.30 -4.72
CA CYS A 449 -14.30 -8.30 -3.50
C CYS A 449 -15.79 -8.26 -3.84
N MET A 450 -16.61 -8.64 -2.87
CA MET A 450 -18.01 -8.24 -2.73
C MET A 450 -18.00 -6.87 -2.03
N PRO A 451 -18.22 -5.76 -2.76
CA PRO A 451 -18.16 -4.43 -2.18
C PRO A 451 -19.25 -4.22 -1.14
N PHE A 452 -19.02 -3.37 -0.15
CA PHE A 452 -20.07 -3.06 0.82
C PHE A 452 -21.20 -2.23 0.21
N GLU A 453 -20.87 -1.34 -0.71
CA GLU A 453 -21.83 -0.63 -1.53
C GLU A 453 -22.32 -1.58 -2.63
N GLN A 454 -23.51 -2.15 -2.42
CA GLN A 454 -24.14 -3.09 -3.33
C GLN A 454 -25.00 -2.33 -4.35
N GLU A 455 -24.91 -2.72 -5.62
CA GLU A 455 -25.79 -2.27 -6.69
C GLU A 455 -26.43 -3.49 -7.35
N LYS A 456 -27.72 -3.42 -7.67
CA LYS A 456 -28.39 -4.48 -8.41
C LYS A 456 -28.14 -4.30 -9.91
N VAL A 457 -27.10 -4.96 -10.43
CA VAL A 457 -26.74 -4.89 -11.86
C VAL A 457 -27.51 -5.88 -12.74
N GLY A 458 -28.18 -6.88 -12.14
CA GLY A 458 -29.01 -7.87 -12.82
C GLY A 458 -29.79 -8.72 -11.80
N ASP A 459 -30.48 -9.77 -12.28
CA ASP A 459 -31.24 -10.70 -11.42
C ASP A 459 -30.57 -12.07 -11.23
N VAL A 460 -29.61 -12.41 -12.09
CA VAL A 460 -29.00 -13.75 -12.15
C VAL A 460 -27.48 -13.68 -12.27
N CYS A 461 -26.80 -14.75 -11.87
CA CYS A 461 -25.37 -14.91 -12.08
C CYS A 461 -25.07 -15.17 -13.57
N PRO A 462 -24.17 -14.40 -14.23
CA PRO A 462 -23.85 -14.59 -15.64
C PRO A 462 -23.20 -15.95 -15.94
N CYS A 463 -22.60 -16.60 -14.93
CA CYS A 463 -21.94 -17.88 -15.10
C CYS A 463 -22.91 -19.06 -15.25
N CYS A 464 -24.06 -19.02 -14.55
CA CYS A 464 -24.96 -20.18 -14.42
C CYS A 464 -26.46 -19.88 -14.56
N GLY A 465 -26.86 -18.60 -14.65
CA GLY A 465 -28.27 -18.20 -14.76
C GLY A 465 -29.10 -18.38 -13.49
N LYS A 466 -28.52 -18.85 -12.38
CA LYS A 466 -29.23 -18.92 -11.09
C LYS A 466 -29.47 -17.50 -10.54
N PRO A 467 -30.56 -17.28 -9.77
CA PRO A 467 -30.78 -16.02 -9.06
C PRO A 467 -29.57 -15.62 -8.21
N ALA A 468 -29.26 -14.33 -8.20
CA ALA A 468 -28.13 -13.78 -7.48
C ALA A 468 -28.45 -12.40 -6.90
N ASP A 469 -28.10 -12.16 -5.64
CA ASP A 469 -28.37 -10.93 -4.90
C ASP A 469 -27.10 -10.19 -4.48
N THR A 470 -25.93 -10.80 -4.66
CA THR A 470 -24.64 -10.24 -4.28
C THR A 470 -23.85 -9.81 -5.50
N MET A 471 -23.52 -8.52 -5.59
CA MET A 471 -22.59 -7.98 -6.58
C MET A 471 -21.14 -8.32 -6.21
N VAL A 472 -20.35 -8.66 -7.21
CA VAL A 472 -18.90 -8.89 -7.11
C VAL A 472 -18.17 -8.02 -8.12
N TYR A 473 -17.02 -7.47 -7.70
CA TYR A 473 -16.05 -6.86 -8.60
C TYR A 473 -15.07 -7.93 -9.10
N TRP A 474 -14.97 -8.10 -10.41
CA TRP A 474 -14.01 -8.96 -11.09
C TRP A 474 -12.91 -8.12 -11.74
N GLY A 475 -11.69 -8.65 -11.82
CA GLY A 475 -10.59 -7.95 -12.49
C GLY A 475 -9.34 -8.79 -12.64
N LYS A 476 -8.46 -8.40 -13.57
CA LYS A 476 -7.08 -8.91 -13.64
C LYS A 476 -6.28 -8.25 -12.51
N ALA A 477 -5.54 -9.05 -11.75
CA ALA A 477 -4.79 -8.58 -10.58
C ALA A 477 -3.27 -8.78 -10.73
N TYR A 478 -2.50 -8.06 -9.91
CA TYR A 478 -1.05 -8.16 -9.78
C TYR A 478 -0.55 -9.24 -8.81
#